data_AF-A0A2A2RX93-F1
#
_entry.id   AF-A0A2A2RX93-F1
#
_cell.length_a   1.000
_cell.length_b   1.000
_cell.length_c   1.000
_cell.angle_alpha   90.00
_cell.angle_beta   90.00
_cell.angle_gamma   90.00
#
_symmetry.space_group_name_H-M   'P 1'
#
loop_
_entity.id
_entity.type
_entity.pdbx_description
1 polymer ?
#
loop_
_entity_poly.entity_id
_entity_poly.type
_entity_poly.pdbx_seq_one_letter_code
_entity_poly.pdbx_strand_id
1 'polypeptide(L)'
;MADARRTLESAADFARGGGAPAPDHDAPHADRTSRVEAEQQRLIQWAEENRKLGGRLPPEFTRGGEHQVYFHKGKQRYLKATLLERQLGYGIALGSHSRGATPAEYLDRLDQQNQIFNDDIRLERVVLKNDRPVIVTSQPFIKGVAPPQTALDELMAGKGYEKLTEGAYYDERAGLLLFDLFPRNAIQTADGVIFPIDPVIQRVTPDFGQFLREQPYTINLH
;
A
#
# COMPACT_ATOMS: atom_id res chain seq x y z
N MET A 1 -9.41 8.65 21.64
CA MET A 1 -9.08 7.58 20.68
C MET A 1 -8.07 8.18 19.72
N ALA A 2 -6.81 7.72 19.73
CA ALA A 2 -5.82 8.20 18.77
C ALA A 2 -6.33 7.90 17.36
N ASP A 3 -6.38 8.92 16.51
CA ASP A 3 -6.90 8.85 15.16
C ASP A 3 -6.14 7.78 14.37
N ALA A 4 -6.86 6.80 13.84
CA ALA A 4 -6.26 5.69 13.09
C ALA A 4 -5.52 6.20 11.83
N ARG A 5 -5.96 7.34 11.26
CA ARG A 5 -5.27 8.01 10.14
C ARG A 5 -3.88 8.49 10.54
N ARG A 6 -3.80 9.20 11.68
CA ARG A 6 -2.51 9.64 12.25
C ARG A 6 -1.56 8.48 12.56
N THR A 7 -2.07 7.27 12.76
CA THR A 7 -1.25 6.10 13.08
C THR A 7 -0.47 5.60 11.85
N LEU A 8 -1.09 5.55 10.66
CA LEU A 8 -0.40 5.13 9.44
C LEU A 8 0.62 6.18 8.99
N GLU A 9 0.19 7.45 8.93
CA GLU A 9 1.05 8.59 8.61
C GLU A 9 2.26 8.67 9.54
N SER A 10 2.05 8.66 10.86
CA SER A 10 3.14 8.72 11.84
C SER A 10 4.10 7.53 11.73
N ALA A 11 3.59 6.32 11.48
CA ALA A 11 4.43 5.14 11.31
C ALA A 11 5.27 5.24 10.02
N ALA A 12 4.66 5.70 8.93
CA ALA A 12 5.35 5.90 7.65
C ALA A 12 6.47 6.93 7.79
N ASP A 13 6.18 8.09 8.40
CA ASP A 13 7.14 9.17 8.57
C ASP A 13 8.31 8.78 9.48
N PHE A 14 8.02 8.13 10.60
CA PHE A 14 9.06 7.65 11.52
C PHE A 14 9.92 6.57 10.87
N ALA A 15 9.31 5.59 10.20
CA ALA A 15 10.04 4.57 9.48
C ALA A 15 10.94 5.18 8.40
N ARG A 16 10.47 6.21 7.68
CA ARG A 16 11.24 6.92 6.65
C ARG A 16 12.47 7.66 7.22
N GLY A 17 12.40 8.13 8.47
CA GLY A 17 13.53 8.79 9.15
C GLY A 17 13.97 10.09 8.49
N GLY A 18 13.05 10.83 7.88
CA GLY A 18 13.33 12.11 7.20
C GLY A 18 13.81 12.02 5.75
N GLY A 19 13.91 10.82 5.17
CA GLY A 19 14.20 10.62 3.75
C GLY A 19 13.06 11.09 2.81
N ALA A 20 13.30 11.07 1.51
CA ALA A 20 12.29 11.41 0.50
C ALA A 20 11.12 10.40 0.51
N PRO A 21 9.86 10.87 0.43
CA PRO A 21 8.69 10.00 0.46
C PRO A 21 8.43 9.30 -0.87
N ALA A 22 8.89 9.88 -2.00
CA ALA A 22 8.96 9.17 -3.26
C ALA A 22 10.10 8.14 -3.23
N PRO A 23 9.90 6.94 -3.82
CA PRO A 23 10.98 6.00 -4.06
C PRO A 23 12.05 6.67 -4.93
N ASP A 24 13.30 6.31 -4.68
CA ASP A 24 14.36 6.61 -5.63
C ASP A 24 14.28 5.58 -6.75
N HIS A 25 13.70 6.01 -7.88
CA HIS A 25 13.36 5.12 -8.99
C HIS A 25 14.58 4.63 -9.79
N ASP A 26 15.79 5.13 -9.49
CA ASP A 26 17.06 4.73 -10.11
C ASP A 26 18.08 4.14 -9.09
N ALA A 27 17.69 4.03 -7.81
CA ALA A 27 18.56 3.47 -6.76
C ALA A 27 19.01 2.03 -7.01
N PRO A 28 20.32 1.71 -6.85
CA PRO A 28 20.82 0.35 -6.85
C PRO A 28 20.13 -0.57 -5.83
N HIS A 29 20.09 -1.89 -6.13
CA HIS A 29 19.49 -2.90 -5.24
C HIS A 29 20.09 -2.89 -3.82
N ALA A 30 21.40 -2.64 -3.69
CA ALA A 30 22.08 -2.57 -2.40
C ALA A 30 21.60 -1.37 -1.56
N ASP A 31 21.42 -0.22 -2.18
CA ASP A 31 20.95 1.00 -1.51
C ASP A 31 19.48 0.83 -1.07
N ARG A 32 18.67 0.21 -1.93
CA ARG A 32 17.30 -0.16 -1.62
C ARG A 32 17.21 -1.10 -0.42
N THR A 33 18.04 -2.14 -0.39
CA THR A 33 18.08 -3.13 0.70
C THR A 33 18.52 -2.46 2.01
N SER A 34 19.55 -1.62 1.95
CA SER A 34 20.04 -0.85 3.11
C SER A 34 18.95 0.08 3.65
N ARG A 35 18.19 0.73 2.76
CA ARG A 35 17.02 1.55 3.15
C ARG A 35 15.96 0.69 3.84
N VAL A 36 15.59 -0.46 3.27
CA VAL A 36 14.62 -1.38 3.89
C VAL A 36 15.05 -1.77 5.30
N GLU A 37 16.30 -2.21 5.49
CA GLU A 37 16.82 -2.60 6.81
C GLU A 37 16.76 -1.45 7.82
N ALA A 38 17.17 -0.25 7.42
CA ALA A 38 17.12 0.92 8.29
C ALA A 38 15.67 1.33 8.65
N GLU A 39 14.75 1.27 7.68
CA GLU A 39 13.33 1.53 7.90
C GLU A 39 12.66 0.45 8.78
N GLN A 40 13.09 -0.81 8.66
CA GLN A 40 12.63 -1.90 9.52
C GLN A 40 12.98 -1.63 10.98
N GLN A 41 14.23 -1.26 11.27
CA GLN A 41 14.64 -0.95 12.65
C GLN A 41 13.86 0.23 13.23
N ARG A 42 13.66 1.30 12.44
CA ARG A 42 12.85 2.45 12.87
C ARG A 42 11.38 2.09 13.07
N LEU A 43 10.81 1.22 12.23
CA LEU A 43 9.43 0.76 12.40
C LEU A 43 9.28 -0.08 13.69
N ILE A 44 10.26 -0.90 14.03
CA ILE A 44 10.27 -1.65 15.30
C ILE A 44 10.27 -0.68 16.48
N GLN A 45 11.16 0.32 16.46
CA GLN A 45 11.22 1.36 17.49
C GLN A 45 9.90 2.12 17.60
N TRP A 46 9.35 2.62 16.49
CA TRP A 46 8.07 3.32 16.48
C TRP A 46 6.95 2.45 17.07
N ALA A 47 6.93 1.15 16.73
CA ALA A 47 5.93 0.24 17.21
C ALA A 47 6.06 -0.02 18.72
N GLU A 48 7.27 -0.05 19.27
CA GLU A 48 7.51 -0.17 20.70
C GLU A 48 7.02 1.10 21.44
N GLU A 49 7.43 2.29 20.98
CA GLU A 49 7.05 3.58 21.55
C GLU A 49 5.53 3.80 21.54
N ASN A 50 4.83 3.28 20.52
CA ASN A 50 3.38 3.42 20.34
C ASN A 50 2.58 2.22 20.85
N ARG A 51 3.21 1.27 21.57
CA ARG A 51 2.56 0.04 22.10
C ARG A 51 1.85 -0.78 21.02
N LYS A 52 2.43 -0.81 19.82
CA LYS A 52 1.99 -1.55 18.64
C LYS A 52 2.88 -2.77 18.35
N LEU A 53 4.02 -2.91 19.02
CA LEU A 53 4.90 -4.07 18.89
C LEU A 53 4.35 -5.29 19.64
N GLY A 54 4.32 -6.45 18.99
CA GLY A 54 3.96 -7.74 19.57
C GLY A 54 2.61 -8.29 19.11
N GLY A 55 2.04 -9.20 19.91
CA GLY A 55 0.83 -9.94 19.55
C GLY A 55 1.10 -11.12 18.62
N ARG A 56 0.04 -11.62 17.97
CA ARG A 56 0.11 -12.79 17.07
C ARG A 56 -0.15 -12.39 15.62
N LEU A 57 0.48 -13.08 14.68
CA LEU A 57 0.05 -13.06 13.29
C LEU A 57 -1.41 -13.54 13.19
N PRO A 58 -2.21 -13.02 12.25
CA PRO A 58 -3.53 -13.58 11.99
C PRO A 58 -3.43 -15.09 11.69
N PRO A 59 -4.47 -15.90 11.98
CA PRO A 59 -4.52 -17.28 11.52
C PRO A 59 -4.43 -17.36 9.99
N GLU A 60 -3.84 -18.43 9.46
CA GLU A 60 -3.77 -18.62 8.01
C GLU A 60 -5.13 -19.08 7.51
N PHE A 61 -5.78 -18.28 6.66
CA PHE A 61 -7.08 -18.61 6.07
C PHE A 61 -7.00 -18.64 4.54
N THR A 62 -6.42 -17.61 3.94
CA THR A 62 -6.01 -17.62 2.53
C THR A 62 -4.69 -16.85 2.36
N ARG A 63 -3.92 -17.18 1.32
CA ARG A 63 -2.72 -16.44 0.91
C ARG A 63 -3.01 -15.71 -0.39
N GLY A 64 -2.86 -14.39 -0.39
CA GLY A 64 -2.73 -13.59 -1.60
C GLY A 64 -1.28 -13.59 -2.10
N GLY A 65 -1.01 -12.77 -3.11
CA GLY A 65 0.34 -12.55 -3.64
C GLY A 65 1.30 -11.95 -2.61
N GLU A 66 0.83 -11.00 -1.79
CA GLU A 66 1.65 -10.19 -0.87
C GLU A 66 1.28 -10.33 0.61
N HIS A 67 0.03 -10.76 0.91
CA HIS A 67 -0.48 -10.85 2.29
C HIS A 67 -1.08 -12.21 2.62
N GLN A 68 -0.97 -12.55 3.91
CA GLN A 68 -1.88 -13.50 4.53
C GLN A 68 -3.14 -12.75 4.98
N VAL A 69 -4.32 -13.26 4.61
CA VAL A 69 -5.60 -12.61 4.90
C VAL A 69 -6.44 -13.48 5.83
N TYR A 70 -7.03 -12.86 6.86
CA TYR A 70 -7.95 -13.51 7.79
C TYR A 70 -9.20 -12.64 8.03
N PHE A 71 -10.39 -13.23 7.90
CA PHE A 71 -11.64 -12.52 8.19
C PHE A 71 -12.02 -12.63 9.67
N HIS A 72 -12.02 -11.50 10.38
CA HIS A 72 -12.45 -11.44 11.77
C HIS A 72 -13.96 -11.17 11.88
N LYS A 73 -14.77 -12.23 11.88
CA LYS A 73 -16.25 -12.15 11.94
C LYS A 73 -16.80 -11.19 12.99
N GLY A 74 -16.30 -11.24 14.22
CA GLY A 74 -16.81 -10.38 15.30
C GLY A 74 -16.54 -8.87 15.12
N LYS A 75 -15.55 -8.51 14.29
CA LYS A 75 -15.18 -7.11 14.00
C LYS A 75 -15.64 -6.66 12.62
N GLN A 76 -16.11 -7.59 11.78
CA GLN A 76 -16.43 -7.34 10.37
C GLN A 76 -15.28 -6.66 9.62
N ARG A 77 -14.06 -7.21 9.77
CA ARG A 77 -12.83 -6.69 9.16
C ARG A 77 -11.94 -7.81 8.66
N TYR A 78 -11.23 -7.55 7.56
CA TYR A 78 -10.12 -8.39 7.11
C TYR A 78 -8.84 -7.93 7.79
N LEU A 79 -8.10 -8.85 8.40
CA LEU A 79 -6.72 -8.63 8.81
C LEU A 79 -5.79 -9.09 7.68
N LYS A 80 -4.84 -8.24 7.32
CA LYS A 80 -3.76 -8.53 6.37
C LYS A 80 -2.43 -8.50 7.11
N ALA A 81 -1.56 -9.47 6.84
CA ALA A 81 -0.19 -9.48 7.33
C ALA A 81 0.78 -9.58 6.16
N THR A 82 1.79 -8.72 6.13
CA THR A 82 2.78 -8.71 5.05
C THR A 82 3.62 -9.99 5.02
N LEU A 83 4.03 -10.43 3.82
CA LEU A 83 4.84 -11.63 3.62
C LEU A 83 6.30 -11.28 3.33
N LEU A 84 7.17 -11.41 4.33
CA LEU A 84 8.60 -11.04 4.27
C LEU A 84 9.41 -11.68 3.13
N GLU A 85 8.95 -12.80 2.56
CA GLU A 85 9.66 -13.53 1.50
C GLU A 85 9.32 -13.05 0.08
N ARG A 86 8.47 -12.02 -0.07
CA ARG A 86 8.03 -11.52 -1.38
C ARG A 86 8.20 -10.01 -1.46
N GLN A 87 8.80 -9.54 -2.56
CA GLN A 87 8.92 -8.12 -2.89
C GLN A 87 9.43 -7.27 -1.71
N LEU A 88 10.58 -7.68 -1.15
CA LEU A 88 11.21 -7.09 0.04
C LEU A 88 10.35 -7.11 1.32
N GLY A 89 9.20 -7.78 1.29
CA GLY A 89 8.30 -7.96 2.42
C GLY A 89 7.15 -6.95 2.49
N TYR A 90 7.04 -6.00 1.55
CA TYR A 90 6.11 -4.87 1.66
C TYR A 90 5.36 -4.55 0.36
N GLY A 91 5.32 -5.48 -0.59
CA GLY A 91 4.53 -5.37 -1.82
C GLY A 91 5.27 -4.70 -2.98
N ILE A 92 4.63 -4.56 -4.14
CA ILE A 92 5.26 -3.97 -5.34
C ILE A 92 5.52 -2.47 -5.15
N ALA A 93 6.67 -1.98 -5.64
CA ALA A 93 6.90 -0.58 -5.96
C ALA A 93 7.53 -0.49 -7.36
N LEU A 94 7.13 0.51 -8.15
CA LEU A 94 7.73 0.83 -9.44
C LEU A 94 8.96 1.71 -9.23
N GLY A 95 10.14 1.14 -9.46
CA GLY A 95 11.42 1.78 -9.23
C GLY A 95 12.55 0.76 -9.37
N SER A 96 13.73 1.27 -9.73
CA SER A 96 15.02 0.66 -10.06
C SER A 96 15.31 -0.74 -9.54
N HIS A 97 15.61 -1.62 -10.50
CA HIS A 97 16.35 -2.90 -10.37
C HIS A 97 15.88 -3.90 -9.29
N SER A 98 14.87 -3.54 -8.49
CA SER A 98 14.38 -4.24 -7.33
C SER A 98 12.90 -3.96 -7.21
N ARG A 99 12.09 -5.01 -7.26
CA ARG A 99 10.63 -4.90 -7.20
C ARG A 99 10.20 -5.17 -5.77
N GLY A 100 10.11 -4.11 -4.99
CA GLY A 100 9.66 -4.17 -3.60
C GLY A 100 9.57 -2.79 -2.97
N ALA A 101 8.48 -2.55 -2.27
CA ALA A 101 8.31 -1.36 -1.46
C ALA A 101 9.14 -1.47 -0.18
N THR A 102 9.48 -0.33 0.40
CA THR A 102 10.02 -0.26 1.76
C THR A 102 8.87 -0.26 2.78
N PRO A 103 9.14 -0.48 4.09
CA PRO A 103 8.13 -0.34 5.14
C PRO A 103 7.39 1.01 5.11
N ALA A 104 8.13 2.11 4.94
CA ALA A 104 7.54 3.45 4.91
C ALA A 104 6.65 3.66 3.69
N GLU A 105 7.05 3.17 2.52
CA GLU A 105 6.24 3.28 1.29
C GLU A 105 4.96 2.45 1.35
N TYR A 106 5.02 1.26 1.97
CA TYR A 106 3.82 0.45 2.18
C TYR A 106 2.84 1.13 3.15
N LEU A 107 3.34 1.73 4.24
CA LEU A 107 2.50 2.46 5.18
C LEU A 107 1.91 3.74 4.57
N ASP A 108 2.72 4.49 3.81
CA ASP A 108 2.28 5.69 3.08
C ASP A 108 1.21 5.33 2.05
N ARG A 109 1.35 4.22 1.31
CA ARG A 109 0.32 3.71 0.40
C ARG A 109 -1.03 3.50 1.08
N LEU A 110 -1.04 2.84 2.23
CA LEU A 110 -2.29 2.57 2.95
C LEU A 110 -2.92 3.86 3.48
N ASP A 111 -2.10 4.82 3.89
CA ASP A 111 -2.58 6.14 4.27
C ASP A 111 -3.16 6.89 3.06
N GLN A 112 -2.47 6.89 1.91
CA GLN A 112 -2.99 7.47 0.68
C GLN A 112 -4.31 6.82 0.23
N GLN A 113 -4.46 5.50 0.40
CA GLN A 113 -5.72 4.81 0.12
C GLN A 113 -6.87 5.34 0.98
N ASN A 114 -6.63 5.52 2.29
CA ASN A 114 -7.60 6.14 3.19
C ASN A 114 -7.96 7.56 2.76
N GLN A 115 -6.99 8.36 2.32
CA GLN A 115 -7.21 9.75 1.90
C GLN A 115 -7.99 9.83 0.58
N ILE A 116 -7.64 9.01 -0.42
CA ILE A 116 -8.22 9.07 -1.76
C ILE A 116 -9.64 8.46 -1.78
N PHE A 117 -9.85 7.35 -1.09
CA PHE A 117 -11.09 6.57 -1.18
C PHE A 117 -11.97 6.64 0.08
N ASN A 118 -11.59 7.45 1.07
CA ASN A 118 -12.26 7.49 2.37
C ASN A 118 -12.37 6.10 3.03
N ASP A 119 -11.34 5.27 2.83
CA ASP A 119 -11.25 3.97 3.48
C ASP A 119 -10.91 4.13 4.99
N ASP A 120 -11.00 3.03 5.72
CA ASP A 120 -10.69 2.93 7.14
C ASP A 120 -9.68 1.80 7.37
N ILE A 121 -8.58 1.82 6.62
CA ILE A 121 -7.44 0.92 6.86
C ILE A 121 -6.75 1.35 8.14
N ARG A 122 -6.42 0.38 8.99
CA ARG A 122 -5.81 0.61 10.29
C ARG A 122 -4.55 -0.22 10.45
N LEU A 123 -3.49 0.41 10.97
CA LEU A 123 -2.34 -0.31 11.50
C LEU A 123 -2.71 -0.94 12.86
N GLU A 124 -2.86 -2.26 12.88
CA GLU A 124 -3.25 -3.00 14.07
C GLU A 124 -2.05 -3.18 15.00
N ARG A 125 -0.94 -3.71 14.45
CA ARG A 125 0.29 -4.07 15.18
C ARG A 125 1.45 -4.37 14.23
N VAL A 126 2.65 -4.43 14.79
CA VAL A 126 3.86 -4.95 14.16
C VAL A 126 4.29 -6.20 14.91
N VAL A 127 4.51 -7.30 14.20
CA VAL A 127 4.94 -8.59 14.76
C VAL A 127 6.34 -8.91 14.28
N LEU A 128 7.26 -9.27 15.18
CA LEU A 128 8.59 -9.72 14.78
C LEU A 128 8.56 -11.17 14.30
N LYS A 129 9.17 -11.41 13.14
CA LYS A 129 9.44 -12.76 12.62
C LYS A 129 10.88 -12.81 12.15
N ASN A 130 11.72 -13.55 12.87
CA ASN A 130 13.18 -13.60 12.64
C ASN A 130 13.77 -12.18 12.61
N ASP A 131 13.47 -11.38 13.64
CA ASP A 131 13.89 -9.98 13.82
C ASP A 131 13.45 -8.98 12.72
N ARG A 132 12.65 -9.44 11.76
CA ARG A 132 12.05 -8.59 10.72
C ARG A 132 10.60 -8.23 11.08
N PRO A 133 10.18 -6.96 10.90
CA PRO A 133 8.83 -6.53 11.24
C PRO A 133 7.82 -6.93 10.17
N VAL A 134 6.84 -7.73 10.57
CA VAL A 134 5.61 -8.00 9.80
C VAL A 134 4.56 -6.96 10.18
N ILE A 135 4.06 -6.23 9.18
CA ILE A 135 3.02 -5.23 9.37
C ILE A 135 1.68 -5.94 9.32
N VAL A 136 0.87 -5.77 10.37
CA VAL A 136 -0.49 -6.28 10.42
C VAL A 136 -1.46 -5.12 10.36
N THR A 137 -2.26 -5.09 9.31
CA THR A 137 -3.29 -4.08 9.09
C THR A 137 -4.67 -4.70 9.09
N SER A 138 -5.69 -3.87 9.19
CA SER A 138 -7.06 -4.29 8.97
C SER A 138 -7.81 -3.31 8.10
N GLN A 139 -8.78 -3.83 7.34
CA GLN A 139 -9.71 -3.05 6.54
C GLN A 139 -11.15 -3.52 6.77
N PRO A 140 -12.16 -2.66 6.58
CA PRO A 140 -13.56 -3.05 6.66
C PRO A 140 -13.90 -4.23 5.75
N PHE A 141 -14.82 -5.08 6.20
CA PHE A 141 -15.51 -6.00 5.31
C PHE A 141 -16.55 -5.23 4.51
N ILE A 142 -16.47 -5.36 3.19
CA ILE A 142 -17.35 -4.68 2.26
C ILE A 142 -18.12 -5.75 1.48
N LYS A 143 -19.45 -5.65 1.51
CA LYS A 143 -20.32 -6.55 0.76
C LYS A 143 -20.64 -5.92 -0.58
N GLY A 144 -20.29 -6.60 -1.66
CA GLY A 144 -20.53 -6.10 -3.01
C GLY A 144 -20.05 -7.09 -4.07
N VAL A 145 -19.91 -6.58 -5.30
CA VAL A 145 -19.43 -7.33 -6.46
C VAL A 145 -18.26 -6.59 -7.11
N ALA A 146 -17.48 -7.25 -7.96
CA ALA A 146 -16.45 -6.56 -8.73
C ALA A 146 -17.09 -5.54 -9.70
N PRO A 147 -16.67 -4.25 -9.68
CA PRO A 147 -17.11 -3.28 -10.68
C PRO A 147 -16.52 -3.61 -12.06
N PRO A 148 -17.16 -3.17 -13.16
CA PRO A 148 -16.51 -3.19 -14.48
C PRO A 148 -15.34 -2.20 -14.53
N GLN A 149 -14.36 -2.45 -15.40
CA GLN A 149 -13.19 -1.57 -15.56
C GLN A 149 -13.58 -0.12 -15.91
N THR A 150 -14.63 0.08 -16.71
CA THR A 150 -15.11 1.41 -17.09
C THR A 150 -15.57 2.23 -15.87
N ALA A 151 -16.16 1.60 -14.86
CA ALA A 151 -16.57 2.29 -13.64
C ALA A 151 -15.35 2.69 -12.77
N LEU A 152 -14.26 1.90 -12.83
CA LEU A 152 -12.99 2.28 -12.20
C LEU A 152 -12.34 3.46 -12.93
N ASP A 153 -12.38 3.47 -14.27
CA ASP A 153 -11.89 4.58 -15.07
C ASP A 153 -12.65 5.87 -14.75
N GLU A 154 -13.99 5.82 -14.70
CA GLU A 154 -14.86 6.94 -14.33
C GLU A 154 -14.60 7.44 -12.91
N LEU A 155 -14.43 6.53 -11.95
CA LEU A 155 -14.08 6.87 -10.57
C LEU A 155 -12.77 7.67 -10.50
N MET A 156 -11.74 7.21 -11.20
CA MET A 156 -10.42 7.85 -11.16
C MET A 156 -10.41 9.17 -11.91
N ALA A 157 -11.08 9.25 -13.07
CA ALA A 157 -11.25 10.51 -13.79
C ALA A 157 -12.01 11.55 -12.95
N GLY A 158 -13.06 11.13 -12.24
CA GLY A 158 -13.80 11.99 -11.31
C GLY A 158 -12.97 12.50 -10.12
N LYS A 159 -11.86 11.82 -9.79
CA LYS A 159 -10.87 12.25 -8.78
C LYS A 159 -9.76 13.11 -9.35
N GLY A 160 -9.75 13.39 -10.66
CA GLY A 160 -8.74 14.21 -11.32
C GLY A 160 -7.50 13.44 -11.78
N TYR A 161 -7.53 12.11 -11.75
CA TYR A 161 -6.41 11.30 -12.24
C TYR A 161 -6.49 11.15 -13.76
N GLU A 162 -5.34 11.25 -14.41
CA GLU A 162 -5.14 10.89 -15.81
C GLU A 162 -4.98 9.37 -15.94
N LYS A 163 -5.68 8.74 -16.89
CA LYS A 163 -5.46 7.32 -17.20
C LYS A 163 -4.20 7.18 -18.04
N LEU A 164 -3.22 6.40 -17.55
CA LEU A 164 -1.99 6.09 -18.28
C LEU A 164 -2.15 4.82 -19.13
N THR A 165 -2.71 3.77 -18.52
CA THR A 165 -3.06 2.50 -19.17
C THR A 165 -4.19 1.82 -18.39
N GLU A 166 -4.68 0.68 -18.85
CA GLU A 166 -5.70 -0.07 -18.11
C GLU A 166 -5.20 -0.41 -16.70
N GLY A 167 -6.00 -0.03 -15.70
CA GLY A 167 -5.70 -0.25 -14.29
C GLY A 167 -4.64 0.69 -13.69
N ALA A 168 -4.13 1.68 -14.43
CA ALA A 168 -3.11 2.62 -13.96
C ALA A 168 -3.41 4.08 -14.28
N TYR A 169 -3.24 4.94 -13.28
CA TYR A 169 -3.64 6.34 -13.29
C TYR A 169 -2.62 7.21 -12.57
N TYR A 170 -2.49 8.46 -13.00
CA TYR A 170 -1.52 9.41 -12.47
C TYR A 170 -2.16 10.75 -12.13
N ASP A 171 -1.84 11.28 -10.95
CA ASP A 171 -2.13 12.65 -10.55
C ASP A 171 -0.81 13.40 -10.41
N GLU A 172 -0.50 14.22 -11.42
CA GLU A 172 0.72 15.03 -11.46
C GLU A 172 0.77 16.10 -10.35
N ARG A 173 -0.39 16.63 -9.93
CA ARG A 173 -0.43 17.66 -8.90
C ARG A 173 -0.10 17.09 -7.54
N ALA A 174 -0.56 15.87 -7.27
CA ALA A 174 -0.25 15.15 -6.05
C ALA A 174 1.08 14.38 -6.12
N GLY A 175 1.62 14.17 -7.32
CA GLY A 175 2.77 13.30 -7.57
C GLY A 175 2.46 11.84 -7.20
N LEU A 176 1.26 11.37 -7.52
CA LEU A 176 0.76 10.05 -7.14
C LEU A 176 0.46 9.18 -8.36
N LEU A 177 1.10 8.02 -8.40
CA LEU A 177 0.78 6.93 -9.29
C LEU A 177 -0.09 5.92 -8.56
N LEU A 178 -1.20 5.53 -9.19
CA LEU A 178 -2.08 4.46 -8.72
C LEU A 178 -2.15 3.38 -9.79
N PHE A 179 -1.82 2.13 -9.46
CA PHE A 179 -1.89 1.00 -10.38
C PHE A 179 -2.39 -0.29 -9.71
N ASP A 180 -2.50 -1.37 -10.47
CA ASP A 180 -3.18 -2.63 -10.10
C ASP A 180 -4.66 -2.43 -9.74
N LEU A 181 -5.30 -1.36 -10.24
CA LEU A 181 -6.72 -1.08 -10.02
C LEU A 181 -7.57 -1.76 -11.10
N PHE A 182 -7.76 -3.06 -10.91
CA PHE A 182 -8.59 -3.92 -11.75
C PHE A 182 -9.86 -4.39 -11.01
N PRO A 183 -10.90 -4.90 -11.71
CA PRO A 183 -12.13 -5.40 -11.09
C PRO A 183 -11.92 -6.37 -9.92
N ARG A 184 -10.89 -7.23 -10.00
CA ARG A 184 -10.54 -8.18 -8.92
C ARG A 184 -10.07 -7.51 -7.62
N ASN A 185 -9.59 -6.27 -7.70
CA ASN A 185 -9.01 -5.49 -6.60
C ASN A 185 -9.96 -4.37 -6.14
N ALA A 186 -11.23 -4.41 -6.52
CA ALA A 186 -12.24 -3.44 -6.12
C ALA A 186 -13.59 -4.12 -5.83
N ILE A 187 -14.39 -3.50 -4.97
CA ILE A 187 -15.73 -3.94 -4.62
C ILE A 187 -16.68 -2.76 -4.84
N GLN A 188 -17.75 -2.99 -5.59
CA GLN A 188 -18.88 -2.09 -5.73
C GLN A 188 -20.03 -2.56 -4.84
N THR A 189 -20.48 -1.70 -3.95
CA THR A 189 -21.63 -1.95 -3.06
C THR A 189 -22.95 -1.77 -3.81
N ALA A 190 -24.05 -2.21 -3.21
CA ALA A 190 -25.37 -2.17 -3.84
C ALA A 190 -25.89 -0.74 -4.13
N ASP A 191 -25.41 0.26 -3.38
CA ASP A 191 -25.64 1.69 -3.58
C ASP A 191 -24.67 2.32 -4.58
N GLY A 192 -23.83 1.52 -5.24
CA GLY A 192 -22.97 1.95 -6.34
C GLY A 192 -21.60 2.49 -5.93
N VAL A 193 -21.30 2.59 -4.63
CA VAL A 193 -20.00 3.07 -4.14
C VAL A 193 -18.91 2.03 -4.42
N ILE A 194 -17.79 2.48 -4.96
CA ILE A 194 -16.65 1.62 -5.30
C ILE A 194 -15.55 1.80 -4.25
N PHE A 195 -15.11 0.68 -3.71
CA PHE A 195 -14.02 0.57 -2.75
C PHE A 195 -12.88 -0.24 -3.36
N PRO A 196 -11.76 0.40 -3.73
CA PRO A 196 -10.51 -0.31 -3.97
C PRO A 196 -10.08 -1.04 -2.71
N ILE A 197 -9.64 -2.29 -2.87
CA ILE A 197 -9.28 -3.19 -1.76
C ILE A 197 -7.78 -3.40 -1.67
N ASP A 198 -7.09 -3.39 -2.82
CA ASP A 198 -5.66 -3.63 -2.91
C ASP A 198 -4.99 -2.85 -4.06
N PRO A 199 -5.29 -1.55 -4.27
CA PRO A 199 -4.55 -0.78 -5.26
C PRO A 199 -3.11 -0.55 -4.79
N VAL A 200 -2.20 -0.47 -5.75
CA VAL A 200 -0.86 0.04 -5.48
C VAL A 200 -0.85 1.55 -5.67
N ILE A 201 -0.64 2.29 -4.58
CA ILE A 201 -0.44 3.74 -4.60
C ILE A 201 1.02 4.02 -4.27
N GLN A 202 1.63 4.92 -5.04
CA GLN A 202 3.03 5.25 -4.94
C GLN A 202 3.25 6.72 -5.25
N ARG A 203 4.03 7.40 -4.41
CA ARG A 203 4.56 8.73 -4.72
C ARG A 203 5.60 8.62 -5.82
N VAL A 204 5.58 9.52 -6.78
CA VAL A 204 6.55 9.55 -7.89
C VAL A 204 7.09 10.97 -8.08
N THR A 205 8.33 11.08 -8.54
CA THR A 205 8.88 12.37 -8.95
C THR A 205 8.21 12.84 -10.24
N PRO A 206 8.15 14.16 -10.51
CA PRO A 206 7.60 14.69 -11.76
C PRO A 206 8.22 14.06 -13.02
N ASP A 207 9.55 13.91 -13.02
CA ASP A 207 10.28 13.31 -14.15
C ASP A 207 9.89 11.84 -14.37
N PHE A 208 9.74 11.06 -13.29
CA PHE A 208 9.30 9.67 -13.42
C PHE A 208 7.83 9.58 -13.84
N GLY A 209 6.96 10.47 -13.33
CA GLY A 209 5.58 10.58 -13.79
C GLY A 209 5.48 10.87 -15.29
N GLN A 210 6.33 11.78 -15.80
CA GLN A 210 6.40 12.08 -17.22
C GLN A 210 6.89 10.89 -18.04
N PHE A 211 7.92 10.17 -17.56
CA PHE A 211 8.38 8.93 -18.18
C PHE A 211 7.25 7.90 -18.29
N LEU A 212 6.46 7.71 -17.24
CA LEU A 212 5.34 6.76 -17.24
C LEU A 212 4.22 7.17 -18.19
N ARG A 213 4.01 8.48 -18.39
CA ARG A 213 3.06 9.00 -19.38
C ARG A 213 3.51 8.70 -20.81
N GLU A 214 4.81 8.79 -21.08
CA GLU A 214 5.40 8.48 -22.39
C GLU A 214 5.54 6.97 -22.64
N GLN A 215 5.78 6.19 -21.58
CA GLN A 215 6.06 4.75 -21.65
C GLN A 215 5.13 3.93 -20.72
N PRO A 216 3.79 4.04 -20.84
CA PRO A 216 2.85 3.47 -19.85
C PRO A 216 2.82 1.94 -19.82
N TYR A 217 3.31 1.27 -20.88
CA TYR A 217 3.44 -0.19 -20.92
C TYR A 217 4.42 -0.73 -19.87
N THR A 218 5.33 0.11 -19.36
CA THR A 218 6.31 -0.29 -18.33
C THR A 218 5.68 -0.60 -16.97
N ILE A 219 4.48 -0.10 -16.71
CA ILE A 219 3.73 -0.27 -15.45
C ILE A 219 3.27 -1.73 -15.28
N ASN A 220 2.75 -2.34 -16.36
CA ASN A 220 2.12 -3.66 -16.34
C ASN A 220 3.09 -4.80 -16.68
N LEU A 221 4.40 -4.50 -16.85
CA LEU A 221 5.43 -5.52 -16.97
C LEU A 221 5.56 -6.20 -15.60
N HIS A 222 4.70 -7.17 -15.26
CA HIS A 222 4.81 -7.96 -14.03
C HIS A 222 5.55 -9.27 -14.26
#